data_AF-A0A561UNR8-F1
#
_entry.id   AF-A0A561UNR8-F1
#
_cell.length_a   1.000
_cell.length_b   1.000
_cell.length_c   1.000
_cell.angle_alpha   90.00
_cell.angle_beta   90.00
_cell.angle_gamma   90.00
#
_symmetry.space_group_name_H-M   'P 1'
#
loop_
_entity.id
_entity.type
_entity.pdbx_description
1 polymer ?
#
loop_
_entity_poly.entity_id
_entity_poly.type
_entity_poly.pdbx_seq_one_letter_code
_entity_poly.pdbx_strand_id
1 'polypeptide(L)' 'MSAGAGELTVAVDRTRCAGTALCTASAPADLELGPDGRARPVRGRTDALDAVVEAAELCPMEAITVHRAATGEQLAP' A
#
# COMPACT_ATOMS: atom_id res chain seq x y z
N MET A 1 4.30 -14.85 16.41
CA MET A 1 5.34 -15.11 15.40
C MET A 1 5.55 -13.82 14.63
N SER A 2 6.57 -13.03 14.95
CA SER A 2 6.82 -11.75 14.27
C SER A 2 8.23 -11.77 13.72
N ALA A 3 8.38 -12.28 12.50
CA ALA A 3 9.61 -12.18 11.75
C ALA A 3 9.69 -10.77 11.14
N GLY A 4 10.22 -9.83 11.93
CA GLY A 4 10.72 -8.52 11.53
C GLY A 4 9.83 -7.73 10.57
N ALA A 5 8.97 -6.87 11.10
CA ALA A 5 8.45 -5.76 10.30
C ALA A 5 9.59 -4.74 10.14
N GLY A 6 10.52 -5.05 9.23
CA GLY A 6 11.41 -4.04 8.68
C GLY A 6 10.59 -3.01 7.94
N GLU A 7 11.12 -1.81 7.82
CA GLU A 7 10.47 -0.72 7.11
C GLU A 7 10.04 -1.16 5.69
N LEU A 8 8.88 -0.70 5.26
CA LEU A 8 8.17 -1.08 4.05
C LEU A 8 8.01 0.14 3.15
N THR A 9 7.96 -0.09 1.84
CA THR A 9 7.60 0.91 0.85
C THR A 9 6.34 0.48 0.13
N VAL A 10 5.38 1.40 0.02
CA VAL A 10 4.12 1.19 -0.71
C VAL A 10 4.19 1.94 -2.03
N ALA A 11 3.85 1.29 -3.13
CA ALA A 11 3.72 1.91 -4.43
C ALA A 11 2.29 1.75 -4.95
N VAL A 12 1.82 2.74 -5.71
CA VAL A 12 0.51 2.71 -6.37
C VAL A 12 0.69 2.94 -7.86
N ASP A 13 0.27 1.96 -8.66
CA ASP A 13 0.14 2.08 -10.10
C ASP A 13 -1.10 2.90 -10.44
N ARG A 14 -0.87 4.16 -10.82
CA ARG A 14 -1.93 5.12 -11.15
C ARG A 14 -2.68 4.76 -12.44
N THR A 15 -2.11 3.91 -13.29
CA THR A 15 -2.75 3.47 -14.54
C THR A 15 -3.78 2.36 -14.30
N ARG A 16 -3.54 1.52 -13.29
CA ARG A 16 -4.45 0.44 -12.86
C ARG A 16 -5.43 0.87 -11.77
N CYS A 17 -5.05 1.85 -10.94
CA CYS A 17 -5.90 2.34 -9.87
C CYS A 17 -7.23 2.84 -10.43
N ALA A 18 -8.35 2.24 -10.00
CA ALA A 18 -9.70 2.66 -10.40
C ALA A 18 -10.34 3.70 -9.46
N GLY A 19 -9.67 4.05 -8.35
CA GLY A 19 -10.20 5.03 -7.38
C GLY A 19 -11.29 4.50 -6.45
N THR A 20 -11.27 3.19 -6.12
CA THR A 20 -12.30 2.54 -5.29
C THR A 20 -12.28 2.95 -3.81
N ALA A 21 -11.24 3.65 -3.36
CA ALA A 21 -11.02 4.08 -1.98
C ALA A 21 -10.84 2.97 -0.91
N LEU A 22 -10.98 1.68 -1.25
CA LEU A 22 -10.90 0.58 -0.28
C LEU A 22 -9.60 0.58 0.53
N CYS A 23 -8.48 0.85 -0.15
CA CYS A 23 -7.17 0.89 0.48
C CYS A 23 -7.03 2.00 1.56
N THR A 24 -7.77 3.10 1.42
CA THR A 24 -7.78 4.19 2.42
C THR A 24 -8.57 3.83 3.67
N ALA A 25 -9.49 2.87 3.58
CA ALA A 25 -10.22 2.35 4.75
C ALA A 25 -9.32 1.44 5.59
N SER A 26 -8.51 0.59 4.95
CA SER A 26 -7.60 -0.34 5.67
C SER A 26 -6.29 0.31 6.12
N ALA A 27 -5.74 1.23 5.32
CA ALA A 27 -4.49 1.91 5.65
C ALA A 27 -4.60 3.44 5.56
N PRO A 28 -5.49 4.11 6.32
CA PRO A 28 -5.73 5.55 6.24
C PRO A 28 -4.51 6.41 6.60
N ALA A 29 -3.56 5.86 7.36
CA ALA A 29 -2.33 6.56 7.72
C ALA A 29 -1.29 6.50 6.58
N ASP A 30 -1.39 5.53 5.68
CA ASP A 30 -0.42 5.24 4.63
C ASP A 30 -0.92 5.60 3.24
N LEU A 31 -2.23 5.56 3.02
CA LEU A 31 -2.86 5.72 1.73
C LEU A 31 -3.99 6.73 1.81
N GLU A 32 -4.02 7.63 0.83
CA GLU A 32 -5.09 8.60 0.64
C GLU A 32 -5.50 8.68 -0.83
N LEU A 33 -6.69 9.21 -1.10
CA LEU A 33 -7.09 9.57 -2.45
C LEU A 33 -6.62 10.99 -2.77
N GLY A 34 -5.89 11.12 -3.87
CA GLY A 34 -5.53 12.41 -4.44
C GLY A 34 -6.73 13.12 -5.09
N PRO A 35 -6.55 14.40 -5.46
CA PRO A 35 -7.60 15.20 -6.11
C PRO A 35 -8.02 14.65 -7.49
N ASP A 36 -7.20 13.80 -8.10
CA ASP A 36 -7.50 13.10 -9.35
C ASP A 36 -8.26 11.77 -9.15
N GLY A 37 -8.69 11.49 -7.92
CA GLY A 37 -9.42 10.27 -7.58
C GLY A 37 -8.55 9.00 -7.60
N ARG A 38 -7.22 9.14 -7.59
CA ARG A 38 -6.29 8.01 -7.54
C ARG A 38 -5.65 7.90 -6.16
N ALA A 39 -5.44 6.67 -5.71
CA ALA A 39 -4.74 6.42 -4.46
C ALA A 39 -3.28 6.85 -4.57
N ARG A 40 -2.72 7.33 -3.46
CA ARG A 40 -1.29 7.64 -3.33
C ARG A 40 -0.80 7.35 -1.91
N PRO A 41 0.48 6.95 -1.76
CA PRO A 41 1.10 6.87 -0.44
C PRO A 41 1.22 8.25 0.21
N VAL A 42 0.87 8.35 1.49
CA VAL A 42 1.03 9.56 2.31
C VAL A 42 2.47 9.71 2.79
N ARG A 43 3.11 8.58 3.11
CA ARG A 43 4.51 8.49 3.54
C ARG A 43 5.29 7.54 2.64
N GLY A 44 6.57 7.83 2.44
CA GLY A 44 7.43 6.99 1.60
C GLY A 44 7.80 5.64 2.24
N ARG A 45 7.70 5.54 3.57
CA ARG A 45 8.11 4.38 4.35
C ARG A 45 7.17 4.14 5.53
N THR A 46 6.98 2.87 5.92
CA THR A 46 6.14 2.49 7.07
C THR A 46 6.53 1.15 7.69
N ASP A 47 6.19 0.93 8.94
CA ASP A 47 6.25 -0.36 9.64
C ASP A 47 4.88 -1.07 9.78
N ALA A 48 3.81 -0.48 9.25
CA ALA A 48 2.42 -0.94 9.39
C ALA A 48 2.09 -2.10 8.44
N LEU A 49 2.86 -3.19 8.51
CA LEU A 49 2.80 -4.34 7.61
C LEU A 49 1.37 -4.82 7.34
N ASP A 50 0.64 -5.14 8.40
CA ASP A 50 -0.69 -5.72 8.29
C ASP A 50 -1.65 -4.79 7.55
N ALA A 51 -1.64 -3.50 7.89
CA ALA A 51 -2.52 -2.50 7.27
C ALA A 51 -2.21 -2.31 5.78
N VAL A 52 -0.94 -2.19 5.40
CA VAL A 52 -0.57 -1.96 3.99
C VAL A 52 -0.72 -3.21 3.12
N VAL A 53 -0.51 -4.40 3.68
CA VAL A 53 -0.75 -5.67 2.97
C VAL A 53 -2.25 -5.88 2.78
N GLU A 54 -3.07 -5.66 3.82
CA GLU A 54 -4.54 -5.73 3.70
C GLU A 54 -5.06 -4.75 2.64
N ALA A 55 -4.54 -3.51 2.63
CA ALA A 55 -4.92 -2.52 1.63
C ALA A 55 -4.57 -2.94 0.19
N ALA A 56 -3.49 -3.70 0.02
CA ALA A 56 -3.05 -4.25 -1.25
C ALA A 56 -4.00 -5.38 -1.70
N GLU A 57 -4.25 -6.36 -0.83
CA GLU A 57 -5.16 -7.49 -1.06
C GLU A 57 -6.61 -7.06 -1.36
N LEU A 58 -7.08 -5.97 -0.76
CA LEU A 58 -8.41 -5.41 -1.01
C LEU A 58 -8.50 -4.64 -2.34
N CYS A 59 -7.40 -4.40 -3.03
CA CYS A 59 -7.41 -3.68 -4.29
C CYS A 59 -7.86 -4.60 -5.44
N PRO A 60 -9.08 -4.42 -5.99
CA PRO A 60 -9.57 -5.30 -7.07
C PRO A 60 -8.78 -5.17 -8.37
N MET A 61 -7.96 -4.12 -8.50
CA MET A 61 -7.12 -3.86 -9.66
C MET A 61 -5.65 -4.28 -9.44
N GLU A 62 -5.33 -4.81 -8.26
CA GLU A 62 -3.96 -5.13 -7.82
C GLU A 62 -3.00 -3.95 -8.02
N ALA A 63 -3.52 -2.72 -7.89
CA ALA A 63 -2.82 -1.49 -8.24
C ALA A 63 -1.83 -1.04 -7.16
N ILE A 64 -1.77 -1.75 -6.04
CA ILE A 64 -0.92 -1.42 -4.89
C ILE A 64 0.13 -2.52 -4.81
N THR A 65 1.37 -2.15 -4.49
CA THR A 65 2.39 -3.15 -4.13
C THR A 65 3.08 -2.74 -2.84
N VAL A 66 3.42 -3.73 -2.03
CA VAL A 66 4.15 -3.56 -0.77
C VAL A 66 5.49 -4.26 -0.89
N HIS A 67 6.56 -3.56 -0.56
CA HIS A 67 7.92 -4.10 -0.59
C HIS A 67 8.63 -3.89 0.75
N ARG A 68 9.52 -4.81 1.14
CA ARG A 68 10.51 -4.54 2.20
C ARG A 68 11.48 -3.48 1.73
N ALA A 69 11.58 -2.38 2.46
CA ALA A 69 12.47 -1.26 2.11
C ALA A 69 13.95 -1.64 2.16
N ALA A 70 14.31 -2.66 2.96
CA ALA A 70 15.69 -3.13 3.10
C ALA A 70 16.17 -4.00 1.93
N THR A 71 15.28 -4.82 1.35
CA THR A 71 15.63 -5.85 0.36
C THR A 71 14.99 -5.65 -1.01
N GLY A 72 13.93 -4.83 -1.11
CA GLY A 72 13.09 -4.71 -2.30
C GLY A 72 12.15 -5.91 -2.52
N GLU A 73 12.15 -6.89 -1.61
CA GLU A 73 11.27 -8.06 -1.67
C GLU A 73 9.81 -7.62 -1.67
N GLN A 74 9.04 -8.03 -2.68
CA GLN A 74 7.61 -7.76 -2.76
C GLN A 74 6.87 -8.72 -1.82
N LEU A 75 6.04 -8.15 -0.94
CA LEU A 75 5.24 -8.87 0.04
C LEU A 75 3.79 -9.08 -0.44
N ALA A 76 3.28 -8.16 -1.26
CA ALA A 76 1.91 -8.16 -1.79
C ALA A 76 1.85 -7.43 -3.15
N PRO A 77 1.01 -7.85 -4.10
CA PRO A 77 -0.05 -7.00 -4.62
C PRO A 77 -1.27 -6.93 -3.69
#